data_AF-A0A7X8U305-F1
#
_entry.id   AF-A0A7X8U305-F1
#
_cell.length_a   1.000
_cell.length_b   1.000
_cell.length_c   1.000
_cell.angle_alpha   90.00
_cell.angle_beta   90.00
_cell.angle_gamma   90.00
#
_symmetry.space_group_name_H-M   'P 1'
#
loop_
_entity.id
_entity.type
_entity.pdbx_description
1 polymer ?
#
loop_
_entity_poly.entity_id
_entity_poly.type
_entity_poly.pdbx_seq_one_letter_code
_entity_poly.pdbx_strand_id
1 'polypeptide(L)' 'MNKGDLLNVYLNGVLMTICVIGSYKEEYSGEEVVVLALVSPDNMLHVPLSDLNAFYPVRKVYN' A
#
# COMPACT_ATOMS: atom_id res chain seq x y z
N MET A 1 -10.14 -7.78 2.01
CA MET A 1 -9.06 -6.84 2.31
C MET A 1 -9.30 -5.60 1.50
N ASN A 2 -9.22 -4.44 2.12
CA ASN A 2 -9.42 -3.16 1.49
C ASN A 2 -8.07 -2.52 1.15
N LYS A 3 -8.09 -1.60 0.20
CA LYS A 3 -6.94 -0.74 -0.08
C LYS A 3 -6.53 -0.01 1.21
N GLY A 4 -5.25 -0.09 1.56
CA GLY A 4 -4.67 0.48 2.78
C GLY A 4 -4.58 -0.49 3.96
N ASP A 5 -5.15 -1.70 3.86
CA ASP A 5 -4.98 -2.71 4.91
C ASP A 5 -3.51 -3.14 5.01
N LEU A 6 -3.00 -3.18 6.24
CA LEU A 6 -1.70 -3.75 6.60
C LEU A 6 -1.90 -5.11 7.25
N LEU A 7 -1.17 -6.11 6.78
CA LEU A 7 -1.26 -7.48 7.29
C LEU A 7 0.09 -8.19 7.28
N ASN A 8 0.26 -9.07 8.25
CA ASN A 8 1.40 -9.98 8.34
C ASN A 8 1.05 -11.30 7.64
N VAL A 9 1.86 -11.69 6.67
CA VAL A 9 1.69 -12.93 5.91
C VAL A 9 2.94 -13.78 5.99
N TYR A 10 2.77 -15.10 5.97
CA TYR A 10 3.87 -16.04 5.79
C TYR A 10 3.98 -16.41 4.32
N LEU A 11 5.04 -15.98 3.67
CA LEU A 11 5.35 -16.32 2.28
C LEU A 11 6.71 -17.00 2.24
N ASN A 12 6.77 -18.21 1.66
CA ASN A 12 7.99 -19.03 1.59
C ASN A 12 8.67 -19.24 2.96
N GLY A 13 7.88 -19.37 4.03
CA GLY A 13 8.39 -19.56 5.39
C GLY A 13 8.91 -18.28 6.07
N VAL A 14 8.82 -17.13 5.42
CA VAL A 14 9.22 -15.83 5.96
C VAL A 14 7.98 -15.02 6.34
N LEU A 15 7.96 -14.50 7.57
CA LEU A 15 6.94 -13.54 8.00
C LEU A 15 7.25 -12.18 7.41
N MET A 16 6.30 -11.62 6.66
CA MET A 16 6.44 -10.32 6.02
C MET A 16 5.18 -9.47 6.25
N THR A 17 5.38 -8.18 6.44
CA THR A 17 4.30 -7.20 6.49
C THR A 17 4.04 -6.68 5.07
N ILE A 18 2.78 -6.71 4.64
CA ILE A 18 2.37 -6.21 3.33
C ILE A 18 1.23 -5.19 3.47
N CYS A 19 1.15 -4.27 2.52
CA CYS A 19 0.06 -3.31 2.36
C CYS A 19 -0.71 -3.59 1.07
N VAL A 20 -2.04 -3.61 1.14
CA VAL A 20 -2.90 -3.76 -0.06
C VAL A 20 -3.02 -2.42 -0.77
N ILE A 21 -2.56 -2.35 -2.01
CA ILE A 21 -2.56 -1.11 -2.81
C ILE A 21 -3.79 -1.03 -3.72
N GLY A 22 -4.31 -2.17 -4.16
CA GLY A 22 -5.50 -2.28 -4.98
C GLY A 22 -5.66 -3.67 -5.59
N SER A 23 -6.64 -3.81 -6.47
CA SER A 23 -6.82 -4.99 -7.31
C SER A 23 -7.20 -4.58 -8.72
N TYR A 24 -6.96 -5.48 -9.67
CA TYR A 24 -7.42 -5.34 -11.05
C TYR A 24 -7.82 -6.71 -11.59
N LYS A 25 -8.60 -6.71 -12.67
CA LYS A 25 -8.96 -7.93 -13.38
C LYS A 25 -8.00 -8.08 -14.55
N GLU A 26 -7.25 -9.18 -14.62
CA GLU A 26 -6.34 -9.43 -15.73
C GLU A 26 -7.14 -9.63 -17.02
N GLU A 27 -6.72 -8.98 -18.10
CA GLU A 27 -7.50 -8.94 -19.35
C GLU A 27 -7.58 -10.29 -20.06
N TYR A 28 -6.53 -11.12 -19.95
CA TYR A 28 -6.42 -12.38 -20.68
C TYR A 28 -7.06 -13.57 -19.95
N SER A 29 -6.78 -13.75 -18.65
CA SER A 29 -7.37 -14.83 -17.86
C SER A 29 -8.71 -14.46 -17.22
N GLY A 30 -8.99 -13.17 -17.05
CA GLY A 30 -10.11 -12.69 -16.25
C GLY A 30 -9.94 -12.90 -14.74
N GLU A 31 -8.77 -13.33 -14.28
CA GLU A 31 -8.47 -13.50 -12.86
C GLU A 31 -8.40 -12.16 -12.14
N GLU A 32 -8.86 -12.15 -10.88
CA GLU A 32 -8.72 -10.99 -10.00
C GLU A 32 -7.34 -11.02 -9.34
N VAL A 33 -6.54 -10.00 -9.62
CA VAL A 33 -5.16 -9.87 -9.15
C VAL A 33 -5.08 -8.76 -8.11
N VAL A 34 -4.46 -9.05 -6.97
CA VAL A 34 -4.23 -8.07 -5.90
C VAL A 34 -2.81 -7.53 -5.97
N VAL A 35 -2.67 -6.21 -5.89
CA VAL A 35 -1.38 -5.52 -5.86
C VAL A 35 -0.97 -5.27 -4.40
N LEU A 36 0.19 -5.79 -4.02
CA LEU A 36 0.71 -5.75 -2.66
C LEU A 36 2.05 -5.00 -2.63
N ALA A 37 2.21 -4.10 -1.66
CA ALA A 37 3.50 -3.50 -1.33
C ALA A 37 4.12 -4.22 -0.13
N LEU A 38 5.38 -4.64 -0.25
CA LEU A 38 6.15 -5.12 0.90
C LEU A 38 6.51 -3.93 1.80
N VAL A 39 6.25 -4.07 3.09
CA VAL A 39 6.59 -3.04 4.07
C VAL A 39 7.68 -3.57 4.98
N SER A 40 8.80 -2.83 5.04
CA SER A 40 9.81 -3.04 6.08
C SER A 40 9.33 -2.36 7.36
N PRO A 41 9.05 -3.12 8.44
CA PRO A 41 8.59 -2.53 9.70
C PRO A 41 9.56 -1.47 10.25
N ASP A 42 10.86 -1.70 10.10
CA ASP A 42 11.92 -0.80 10.60
C ASP A 42 11.94 0.56 9.89
N ASN A 43 11.39 0.63 8.67
CA ASN A 43 11.30 1.85 7.89
C ASN A 43 9.87 2.43 7.85
N MET A 44 8.96 1.92 8.69
CA MET A 44 7.58 2.38 8.73
C MET A 44 7.49 3.71 9.50
N LEU A 45 6.99 4.74 8.83
CA LEU A 45 6.75 6.04 9.45
C LEU A 45 5.28 6.19 9.85
N HIS A 46 5.02 6.45 11.13
CA HIS A 46 3.70 6.76 11.65
C HIS A 46 3.57 8.26 11.86
N VAL A 47 2.62 8.89 11.17
CA VAL A 47 2.38 10.34 11.26
C VAL A 47 0.91 10.61 11.57
N PRO A 48 0.60 11.65 12.38
CA PRO A 48 -0.76 12.14 12.50
C PRO A 48 -1.32 12.55 11.14
N LEU A 49 -2.60 12.30 10.91
CA LEU A 49 -3.25 12.69 9.65
C LEU A 49 -3.18 14.21 9.40
N SER A 50 -3.21 15.02 10.46
CA SER A 50 -3.03 16.48 10.39
C SER A 50 -1.72 16.88 9.72
N ASP A 51 -0.69 16.05 9.89
CA ASP A 51 0.69 16.36 9.50
C ASP A 51 0.98 15.82 8.09
N LEU A 52 0.07 15.01 7.52
CA LEU A 52 0.21 14.46 6.17
C LEU A 52 0.39 15.55 5.11
N ASN A 53 -0.28 16.69 5.29
CA ASN A 53 -0.16 17.86 4.41
C ASN A 53 1.26 18.47 4.41
N ALA A 54 2.09 18.20 5.43
CA ALA A 54 3.47 18.64 5.46
C ALA A 54 4.38 17.79 4.54
N PHE A 55 4.03 16.52 4.31
CA PHE A 55 4.78 15.61 3.44
C PHE A 55 4.44 15.77 1.96
N TYR A 56 3.24 16.27 1.65
CA TYR A 56 2.83 16.64 0.31
C TYR A 56 2.85 18.16 0.18
N PRO A 57 3.94 18.78 -0.31
CA PRO A 57 3.87 20.20 -0.64
C PRO A 57 2.78 20.34 -1.70
N VAL A 58 1.68 21.00 -1.32
CA VAL A 58 0.56 21.32 -2.22
C VAL A 58 1.09 22.32 -3.25
N ARG A 59 1.82 21.84 -4.27
CA ARG A 59 1.87 22.55 -5.54
C ARG A 59 0.49 22.38 -6.13
N LYS A 60 -0.39 23.33 -5.83
CA LYS A 60 -1.52 23.66 -6.70
C LYS A 60 -0.92 23.86 -8.09
N VAL A 61 -0.98 22.83 -8.93
CA VAL A 61 -0.86 23.04 -10.37
C VAL A 61 -2.17 23.71 -10.74
N TYR A 62 -2.15 25.04 -10.77
CA TYR A 62 -3.18 25.83 -11.42
C TYR A 62 -3.15 25.47 -12.91
N ASN A 63 -4.25 24.94 -13.42
CA ASN A 63 -4.63 25.02 -14.83
C ASN A 63 -5.93 25.81 -14.91
#